data_AF-A0A238VEC6-F1
#
_entry.id   AF-A0A238VEC6-F1
#
_cell.length_a   1.000
_cell.length_b   1.000
_cell.length_c   1.000
_cell.angle_alpha   90.00
_cell.angle_beta   90.00
_cell.angle_gamma   90.00
#
_symmetry.space_group_name_H-M   'P 1'
#
loop_
_entity.id
_entity.type
_entity.pdbx_description
1 polymer ?
#
loop_
_entity_poly.entity_id
_entity_poly.type
_entity_poly.pdbx_seq_one_letter_code
_entity_poly.pdbx_strand_id
1 'polypeptide(L)'
;MDSSELPPSYTRQQALAAGLTRSQLRTDGVRVSRGAYVSRSVPLGVFAACCALFPVLPSAAVFSHATAAALLGAPVPHDWPWP
;
A
#
# COMPACT_ATOMS: atom_id res chain seq x y z
N MET A 1 -19.16 -19.27 4.51
CA MET A 1 -18.44 -18.00 4.68
C MET A 1 -17.17 -18.12 3.86
N ASP A 2 -17.13 -17.45 2.72
CA ASP A 2 -15.89 -17.37 1.93
C ASP A 2 -14.88 -16.58 2.75
N SER A 3 -13.91 -17.26 3.34
CA SER A 3 -12.73 -16.64 3.91
C SER A 3 -11.86 -16.18 2.74
N SER A 4 -12.25 -15.10 2.07
CA SER A 4 -11.33 -14.42 1.16
C SER A 4 -10.23 -13.83 2.04
N GLU A 5 -9.09 -14.51 2.06
CA GLU A 5 -7.90 -14.06 2.75
C GLU A 5 -7.60 -12.63 2.29
N LEU A 6 -7.43 -11.72 3.25
CA LEU A 6 -7.22 -10.31 2.95
C LEU A 6 -5.92 -10.18 2.15
N PRO A 7 -5.91 -9.51 0.99
CA PRO A 7 -4.69 -9.36 0.20
C PRO A 7 -3.61 -8.63 1.01
N PRO A 8 -2.31 -8.81 0.70
CA PRO A 8 -1.22 -8.21 1.47
C PRO A 8 -1.22 -6.66 1.43
N SER A 9 -1.91 -6.06 0.46
CA SER A 9 -2.24 -4.64 0.43
C SER A 9 -3.74 -4.47 0.37
N TYR A 10 -4.31 -3.68 1.28
CA TYR A 10 -5.75 -3.59 1.44
C TYR A 10 -6.21 -2.20 1.92
N THR A 11 -7.46 -1.88 1.62
CA THR A 11 -8.11 -0.68 2.15
C THR A 11 -8.76 -0.96 3.50
N ARG A 12 -9.05 0.11 4.24
CA ARG A 12 -9.88 0.01 5.46
C ARG A 12 -11.21 -0.66 5.18
N GLN A 13 -11.84 -0.37 4.04
CA GLN A 13 -13.13 -0.95 3.67
C GLN A 13 -13.01 -2.45 3.44
N GLN A 14 -11.96 -2.91 2.75
CA GLN A 14 -11.68 -4.33 2.55
C GLN A 14 -11.43 -5.05 3.88
N ALA A 15 -10.62 -4.47 4.77
CA ALA A 15 -10.38 -5.03 6.09
C ALA A 15 -11.68 -5.19 6.90
N LEU A 16 -12.54 -4.16 6.90
CA LEU A 16 -13.84 -4.22 7.58
C LEU A 16 -14.78 -5.25 6.94
N ALA A 17 -14.80 -5.36 5.61
CA ALA A 17 -15.58 -6.36 4.89
C ALA A 17 -15.09 -7.79 5.18
N ALA A 18 -13.79 -7.97 5.40
CA ALA A 18 -13.19 -9.23 5.86
C ALA A 18 -13.35 -9.48 7.37
N GLY A 19 -14.05 -8.61 8.10
CA GLY A 19 -14.35 -8.80 9.52
C GLY A 19 -13.23 -8.38 10.49
N LEU A 20 -12.19 -7.68 10.03
CA LEU A 20 -11.13 -7.22 10.93
C LEU A 20 -11.66 -6.15 11.89
N THR A 21 -11.38 -6.37 13.18
CA THR A 21 -11.58 -5.35 14.21
C THR A 21 -10.55 -4.22 14.09
N ARG A 22 -10.83 -3.08 14.73
CA ARG A 22 -9.85 -1.98 14.81
C ARG A 22 -8.55 -2.37 15.48
N SER A 23 -8.58 -3.30 16.45
CA SER A 23 -7.38 -3.79 17.14
C SER A 23 -6.53 -4.64 16.19
N GLN A 24 -7.15 -5.61 15.51
CA GLN A 24 -6.48 -6.45 14.52
C GLN A 24 -5.89 -5.63 13.38
N LEU A 25 -6.61 -4.61 12.89
CA LEU A 25 -6.09 -3.69 11.87
C LEU A 25 -4.83 -2.93 12.32
N ARG A 26 -4.74 -2.55 13.61
CA ARG A 26 -3.53 -1.89 14.15
C ARG A 26 -2.38 -2.87 14.32
N THR A 27 -2.68 -4.11 14.68
CA THR A 27 -1.68 -5.17 14.84
C THR A 27 -1.12 -5.62 13.50
N ASP A 28 -1.96 -5.87 12.50
CA ASP A 28 -1.56 -6.37 11.18
C ASP A 28 -1.09 -5.25 10.25
N GLY A 29 -1.82 -4.14 10.14
CA GLY A 29 -1.63 -3.16 9.08
C GLY A 29 -0.59 -2.10 9.38
N VAL A 30 0.40 -1.95 8.50
CA VAL A 30 1.19 -0.72 8.36
C VAL A 30 0.39 0.28 7.52
N ARG A 31 0.08 1.43 8.09
CA ARG A 31 -0.71 2.46 7.41
C ARG A 31 0.16 3.24 6.43
N VAL A 32 -0.13 3.13 5.13
CA VAL A 32 0.57 3.89 4.06
C VAL A 32 -0.06 5.27 3.88
N SER A 33 -1.39 5.36 3.92
CA SER A 33 -2.11 6.64 3.90
C SER A 33 -3.45 6.54 4.65
N ARG A 34 -4.31 7.56 4.56
CA ARG A 34 -5.67 7.45 5.09
C ARG A 34 -6.46 6.43 4.28
N GLY A 35 -6.70 5.26 4.88
CA GLY A 35 -7.55 4.22 4.31
C GLY A 35 -6.80 3.15 3.54
N ALA A 36 -5.47 3.24 3.39
CA ALA A 36 -4.62 2.27 2.70
C ALA A 36 -3.59 1.66 3.65
N TYR A 37 -3.49 0.33 3.62
CA TYR A 37 -2.65 -0.46 4.53
C TYR A 37 -1.90 -1.56 3.77
N VAL A 38 -0.73 -1.90 4.30
CA VAL A 38 0.05 -3.09 3.92
C VAL A 38 0.10 -4.00 5.14
N SER A 39 -0.21 -5.29 4.98
CA SER A 39 -0.06 -6.28 6.05
C SER A 39 1.41 -6.39 6.43
N ARG A 40 1.69 -6.53 7.73
CA ARG A 40 3.02 -6.83 8.26
C ARG A 40 3.54 -8.21 7.87
N SER A 41 2.70 -9.06 7.28
CA SER A 41 3.12 -10.36 6.72
C SER A 41 4.08 -10.20 5.53
N VAL A 42 4.12 -9.02 4.90
CA VAL A 42 5.07 -8.70 3.82
C VAL A 42 5.90 -7.46 4.16
N PRO A 43 7.14 -7.36 3.62
CA PRO A 43 7.94 -6.14 3.78
C PRO A 43 7.24 -4.92 3.18
N LEU A 44 7.30 -3.79 3.88
CA LEU A 44 6.90 -2.51 3.30
C LEU A 44 7.95 -2.06 2.28
N GLY A 45 7.59 -2.06 1.00
CA GLY A 45 8.38 -1.52 -0.10
C GLY A 45 7.53 -0.66 -1.04
N VAL A 46 8.18 0.00 -2.00
CA VAL A 46 7.53 0.90 -2.97
C VAL A 46 6.36 0.21 -3.67
N PHE A 47 6.56 -1.02 -4.15
CA PHE A 47 5.51 -1.78 -4.82
C PHE A 47 4.29 -2.02 -3.93
N ALA A 48 4.48 -2.58 -2.73
CA ALA A 48 3.38 -2.84 -1.78
C ALA A 48 2.64 -1.56 -1.37
N ALA A 49 3.38 -0.46 -1.16
CA ALA A 49 2.81 0.84 -0.85
C ALA A 49 1.97 1.39 -2.01
N CYS A 50 2.47 1.30 -3.26
CA CYS A 50 1.73 1.70 -4.45
C CYS A 50 0.45 0.87 -4.65
N CYS A 51 0.52 -0.45 -4.48
CA CYS A 51 -0.67 -1.32 -4.53
C CYS A 51 -1.72 -0.93 -3.49
N ALA A 52 -1.30 -0.61 -2.25
CA ALA A 52 -2.22 -0.18 -1.21
C ALA A 52 -2.86 1.19 -1.51
N LEU A 53 -2.12 2.10 -2.15
CA LEU A 53 -2.60 3.44 -2.51
C LEU A 53 -3.54 3.45 -3.71
N PHE A 54 -3.30 2.59 -4.70
CA PHE A 54 -4.02 2.63 -5.98
C PHE A 54 -5.55 2.70 -5.86
N PRO A 55 -6.22 1.92 -4.98
CA PRO A 55 -7.68 1.96 -4.83
C PRO A 55 -8.24 3.24 -4.20
N VAL A 56 -7.40 4.06 -3.55
CA VAL A 56 -7.83 5.28 -2.85
C VAL A 56 -7.40 6.57 -3.56
N LEU A 57 -6.72 6.45 -4.70
CA LEU A 57 -6.33 7.57 -5.54
C LEU A 57 -7.47 7.97 -6.49
N PRO A 58 -7.48 9.23 -6.97
CA PRO A 58 -8.32 9.61 -8.11
C PRO A 58 -8.03 8.73 -9.33
N SER A 59 -9.04 8.48 -10.16
CA SER A 59 -8.91 7.58 -11.33
C SER A 59 -7.85 8.01 -12.34
N ALA A 60 -7.53 9.30 -12.41
CA ALA A 60 -6.51 9.87 -13.29
C ALA A 60 -5.12 9.99 -12.64
N ALA A 61 -4.97 9.56 -11.38
CA ALA A 61 -3.69 9.65 -10.69
C ALA A 61 -2.70 8.60 -11.22
N VAL A 62 -1.45 9.01 -11.33
CA VAL A 62 -0.35 8.15 -11.79
C VAL A 62 0.84 8.28 -10.85
N PHE A 63 1.56 7.18 -10.65
CA PHE A 63 2.89 7.21 -10.03
C PHE A 63 3.90 7.65 -11.08
N SER A 64 4.73 8.64 -10.77
CA SER A 64 5.68 9.24 -11.73
C SER A 64 7.10 9.34 -11.16
N HIS A 65 8.04 9.78 -11.99
CA HIS A 65 9.44 10.08 -11.62
C HIS A 65 10.11 8.93 -10.87
N ALA A 66 10.70 9.19 -9.70
CA ALA A 66 11.41 8.23 -8.88
C ALA A 66 10.54 7.02 -8.51
N THR A 67 9.24 7.21 -8.24
CA THR A 67 8.33 6.11 -7.95
C THR A 67 8.12 5.21 -9.15
N ALA A 68 7.89 5.80 -10.34
CA ALA A 68 7.75 5.02 -11.57
C ALA A 68 9.06 4.29 -11.91
N ALA A 69 10.20 4.96 -11.77
CA ALA A 69 11.51 4.35 -11.97
C ALA A 69 11.73 3.16 -11.03
N ALA A 70 11.43 3.32 -9.72
CA ALA A 70 11.52 2.23 -8.75
C ALA A 70 10.60 1.05 -9.10
N LEU A 71 9.37 1.31 -9.54
CA LEU A 71 8.41 0.27 -9.95
C LEU A 71 8.87 -0.48 -11.21
N LEU A 72 9.55 0.20 -12.14
CA LEU A 72 10.06 -0.36 -13.39
C LEU A 72 11.46 -0.98 -13.24
N GLY A 73 12.06 -0.95 -12.04
CA GLY A 73 13.43 -1.40 -11.82
C GLY A 73 14.49 -0.53 -12.51
N ALA A 74 14.14 0.70 -12.89
CA ALA A 74 15.07 1.66 -13.45
C ALA A 74 15.93 2.28 -12.34
N PRO A 75 17.17 2.71 -12.64
CA PRO A 75 18.02 3.40 -11.66
C PRO A 75 17.31 4.64 -11.09
N VAL A 76 17.23 4.71 -9.76
CA VAL A 76 16.73 5.89 -9.03
C VAL A 76 17.92 6.57 -8.36
N PRO A 77 18.20 7.86 -8.63
CA PRO A 77 19.20 8.61 -7.89
C PRO A 77 18.86 8.57 -6.40
N HIS A 78 19.81 8.19 -5.56
CA HIS A 78 19.62 7.95 -4.12
C HIS A 78 19.59 9.25 -3.30
N ASP A 79 19.83 10.37 -3.98
CA ASP A 79 20.29 11.61 -3.40
C ASP A 79 19.33 12.79 -3.73
N TRP A 80 18.15 12.50 -4.27
CA TRP A 80 17.08 13.50 -4.45
C TRP A 80 16.31 13.87 -3.15
N PRO A 81 15.94 15.15 -2.93
CA PRO A 81 16.42 16.32 -3.65
C PRO A 81 17.81 16.69 -3.09
N TRP A 82 18.76 16.98 -3.98
CA TRP A 82 20.05 17.50 -3.55
C TRP A 82 19.90 18.83 -2.78
N PRO A 83 20.84 19.16 -1.89
CA PRO A 83 20.87 20.43 -1.17
C PRO A 83 20.82 21.66 -2.09
#